data_AF-A0A528BBC6-F1
#
_entry.id   AF-A0A528BBC6-F1
#
_cell.length_a   1.000
_cell.length_b   1.000
_cell.length_c   1.000
_cell.angle_alpha   90.00
_cell.angle_beta   90.00
_cell.angle_gamma   90.00
#
_symmetry.space_group_name_H-M   'P 1'
#
loop_
_entity.id
_entity.type
_entity.pdbx_description
1 polymer ?
#
loop_
_entity_poly.entity_id
_entity_poly.type
_entity_poly.pdbx_seq_one_letter_code
_entity_poly.pdbx_strand_id
1 'polypeptide(L)'
;LVKHNGPLTDASGKGLKGPVPPAIRDYSELHDLELDRFAGIEAQCAAIADDIAYNTHDIDDGLRSGFLTLDMLEKVSLPGSILEGVRRRYPALDDVRTGHELMRRQITMMVEDVIVSTTANLARIKPDSADAVRAAGETMVTFSAEMAAFEKELKAFLYKHLYRHSEVMRVRNEAEQIVNDLFEV
;
A
#
# COMPACT_ATOMS: atom_id res chain seq x y z
N LEU A 1 -12.30 -4.70 -1.13
CA LEU A 1 -11.24 -5.45 -0.42
C LEU A 1 -10.95 -6.84 -1.01
N VAL A 2 -11.90 -7.59 -1.59
CA VAL A 2 -11.60 -8.96 -2.07
C VAL A 2 -10.52 -8.99 -3.16
N LYS A 3 -10.73 -8.27 -4.28
CA LYS A 3 -9.85 -8.33 -5.48
C LYS A 3 -8.80 -7.20 -5.57
N HIS A 4 -8.39 -6.63 -4.43
CA HIS A 4 -7.49 -5.47 -4.40
C HIS A 4 -6.09 -5.78 -4.98
N ASN A 5 -5.64 -7.03 -4.87
CA ASN A 5 -4.37 -7.52 -5.43
C ASN A 5 -4.57 -8.36 -6.70
N GLY A 6 -5.66 -8.13 -7.44
CA GLY A 6 -6.05 -8.89 -8.62
C GLY A 6 -6.97 -10.07 -8.33
N PRO A 7 -7.17 -10.96 -9.31
CA PRO A 7 -8.02 -12.15 -9.18
C PRO A 7 -7.56 -13.08 -8.05
N LEU A 8 -8.53 -13.79 -7.45
CA LEU A 8 -8.27 -14.83 -6.46
C LEU A 8 -8.21 -16.21 -7.10
N THR A 9 -8.91 -16.42 -8.22
CA THR A 9 -8.96 -17.68 -8.96
C THR A 9 -8.54 -17.50 -10.41
N ASP A 10 -8.26 -18.61 -11.09
CA ASP A 10 -8.31 -18.65 -12.55
C ASP A 10 -9.75 -18.84 -13.05
N ALA A 11 -9.94 -18.85 -14.37
CA ALA A 11 -11.24 -19.06 -15.01
C ALA A 11 -11.87 -20.45 -14.74
N SER A 12 -11.10 -21.41 -14.19
CA SER A 12 -11.61 -22.72 -13.76
C SER A 12 -12.03 -22.76 -12.29
N GLY A 13 -11.89 -21.64 -11.57
CA GLY A 13 -12.19 -21.53 -10.14
C GLY A 13 -11.05 -22.03 -9.23
N LYS A 14 -9.88 -22.35 -9.78
CA LYS A 14 -8.72 -22.76 -8.98
C LYS A 14 -8.04 -21.52 -8.40
N GLY A 15 -7.81 -21.51 -7.09
CA GLY A 15 -7.17 -20.39 -6.41
C GLY A 15 -5.72 -20.16 -6.85
N LEU A 16 -5.38 -18.90 -7.16
CA LEU A 16 -4.06 -18.49 -7.66
C LEU A 16 -2.98 -18.44 -6.57
N LYS A 17 -3.38 -18.22 -5.31
CA LYS A 17 -2.48 -18.12 -4.14
C LYS A 17 -2.87 -19.09 -3.03
N GLY A 18 -3.38 -20.26 -3.40
CA GLY A 18 -3.97 -21.23 -2.47
C GLY A 18 -5.51 -21.18 -2.46
N PRO A 19 -6.16 -21.96 -1.58
CA PRO A 19 -7.61 -22.03 -1.54
C PRO A 19 -8.24 -20.68 -1.20
N VAL A 20 -9.32 -20.33 -1.88
CA VAL A 20 -10.10 -19.12 -1.55
C VAL A 20 -10.70 -19.29 -0.14
N PRO A 21 -10.54 -18.31 0.76
CA PRO A 21 -11.11 -18.36 2.10
C PRO A 21 -12.62 -18.67 2.07
N PRO A 22 -13.13 -19.56 2.96
CA PRO A 22 -14.53 -19.99 2.95
C PRO A 22 -15.52 -18.82 2.93
N ALA A 23 -15.34 -17.83 3.80
CA ALA A 23 -16.22 -16.66 3.87
C ALA A 23 -16.33 -15.89 2.53
N ILE A 24 -15.24 -15.80 1.74
CA ILE A 24 -15.26 -15.13 0.44
C ILE A 24 -16.02 -15.97 -0.58
N ARG A 25 -15.77 -17.28 -0.61
CA ARG A 25 -16.46 -18.21 -1.51
C ARG A 25 -17.96 -18.24 -1.21
N ASP A 26 -18.33 -18.43 0.05
CA ASP A 26 -19.72 -18.54 0.50
C ASP A 26 -20.49 -17.23 0.20
N TYR A 27 -19.84 -16.06 0.36
CA TYR A 27 -20.45 -14.79 -0.06
C TYR A 27 -20.55 -14.67 -1.59
N SER A 28 -19.55 -15.14 -2.34
CA SER A 28 -19.56 -15.09 -3.80
C SER A 28 -20.67 -15.94 -4.42
N GLU A 29 -21.18 -16.95 -3.71
CA GLU A 29 -22.36 -17.73 -4.11
C GLU A 29 -23.66 -16.90 -4.02
N LEU A 30 -23.71 -15.91 -3.12
CA LEU A 30 -24.85 -14.99 -2.98
C LEU A 30 -24.77 -13.82 -3.96
N HIS A 31 -23.56 -13.31 -4.17
CA HIS A 31 -23.26 -12.20 -5.08
C HIS A 31 -21.98 -12.49 -5.83
N ASP A 32 -22.06 -12.77 -7.14
CA ASP A 32 -20.89 -13.09 -7.95
C ASP A 32 -19.86 -11.95 -7.90
N LEU A 33 -18.72 -12.23 -7.26
CA LEU A 33 -17.62 -11.29 -7.11
C LEU A 33 -16.67 -11.31 -8.32
N GLU A 34 -16.91 -12.17 -9.31
CA GLU A 34 -16.06 -12.40 -10.47
C GLU A 34 -14.60 -12.63 -10.03
N LEU A 35 -14.37 -13.66 -9.20
CA LEU A 35 -13.09 -13.91 -8.52
C LEU A 35 -11.92 -14.20 -9.47
N ASP A 36 -12.22 -14.54 -10.72
CA ASP A 36 -11.29 -14.78 -11.82
C ASP A 36 -10.89 -13.51 -12.60
N ARG A 37 -11.54 -12.38 -12.32
CA ARG A 37 -11.35 -11.11 -13.03
C ARG A 37 -10.73 -10.02 -12.17
N PHE A 38 -10.09 -9.05 -12.80
CA PHE A 38 -9.57 -7.88 -12.11
C PHE A 38 -10.70 -7.01 -11.55
N ALA A 39 -10.36 -6.15 -10.59
CA ALA A 39 -11.29 -5.14 -10.08
C ALA A 39 -11.52 -4.03 -11.12
N GLY A 40 -12.65 -3.32 -11.03
CA GLY A 40 -12.88 -2.11 -11.83
C GLY A 40 -11.86 -1.01 -11.50
N ILE A 41 -11.72 -0.03 -12.39
CA ILE A 41 -10.66 0.99 -12.28
C ILE A 41 -10.75 1.79 -10.98
N GLU A 42 -11.95 2.14 -10.52
CA GLU A 42 -12.16 2.88 -9.27
C GLU A 42 -11.73 2.07 -8.05
N ALA A 43 -11.97 0.75 -8.07
CA ALA A 43 -11.52 -0.14 -7.01
C ALA A 43 -9.99 -0.30 -7.01
N GLN A 44 -9.35 -0.27 -8.18
CA GLN A 44 -7.89 -0.24 -8.29
C GLN A 44 -7.32 1.09 -7.76
N CYS A 45 -7.94 2.23 -8.10
CA CYS A 45 -7.58 3.54 -7.53
C CYS A 45 -7.71 3.56 -6.01
N ALA A 46 -8.80 3.00 -5.47
CA ALA A 46 -8.99 2.93 -4.02
C ALA A 46 -7.90 2.09 -3.35
N ALA A 47 -7.51 0.96 -3.95
CA ALA A 47 -6.46 0.10 -3.40
C ALA A 47 -5.10 0.81 -3.33
N ILE A 48 -4.67 1.46 -4.42
CA ILE A 48 -3.37 2.15 -4.43
C ILE A 48 -3.38 3.42 -3.56
N ALA A 49 -4.52 4.11 -3.45
CA ALA A 49 -4.67 5.26 -2.57
C ALA A 49 -4.52 4.86 -1.10
N ASP A 50 -5.05 3.69 -0.71
CA ASP A 50 -4.88 3.11 0.62
C ASP A 50 -3.40 2.80 0.90
N ASP A 51 -2.68 2.19 -0.06
CA ASP A 51 -1.24 1.96 0.04
C ASP A 51 -0.44 3.27 0.25
N ILE A 52 -0.77 4.34 -0.48
CA ILE A 52 -0.12 5.66 -0.32
C ILE A 52 -0.41 6.24 1.07
N ALA A 53 -1.67 6.20 1.50
CA ALA A 53 -2.10 6.74 2.78
C ALA A 53 -1.44 6.00 3.95
N TYR A 54 -1.44 4.67 3.91
CA TYR A 54 -0.87 3.82 4.95
C TYR A 54 0.63 4.04 5.11
N ASN A 55 1.39 4.00 4.00
CA ASN A 55 2.84 4.27 4.02
C ASN A 55 3.18 5.65 4.61
N THR A 56 2.35 6.66 4.33
CA THR A 56 2.59 8.03 4.81
C THR A 56 2.22 8.16 6.29
N HIS A 57 1.06 7.65 6.70
CA HIS A 57 0.62 7.69 8.09
C HIS A 57 1.57 6.94 9.02
N ASP A 58 2.09 5.79 8.61
CA ASP A 58 3.04 5.02 9.42
C ASP A 58 4.36 5.76 9.65
N ILE A 59 4.82 6.56 8.68
CA ILE A 59 5.98 7.42 8.89
C ILE A 59 5.65 8.55 9.89
N ASP A 60 4.50 9.20 9.75
CA ASP A 60 4.07 10.27 10.68
C ASP A 60 3.96 9.73 12.12
N ASP A 61 3.27 8.61 12.32
CA ASP A 61 3.13 7.96 13.61
C ASP A 61 4.48 7.46 14.14
N GLY A 62 5.34 6.93 13.27
CA GLY A 62 6.70 6.53 13.63
C GLY A 62 7.58 7.70 14.10
N LEU A 63 7.47 8.87 13.45
CA LEU A 63 8.18 10.08 13.87
C LEU A 63 7.61 10.63 15.18
N ARG A 64 6.29 10.67 15.33
CA ARG A 64 5.61 11.19 16.52
C ARG A 64 5.81 10.32 17.75
N SER A 65 5.90 9.01 17.58
CA SER A 65 6.25 8.05 18.65
C SER A 65 7.74 8.02 18.98
N GLY A 66 8.59 8.59 18.12
CA GLY A 66 10.04 8.53 18.25
C GLY A 66 10.66 7.19 17.86
N PHE A 67 9.89 6.26 17.30
CA PHE A 67 10.39 4.98 16.79
C PHE A 67 11.19 5.16 15.49
N LEU A 68 10.88 6.21 14.73
CA LEU A 68 11.62 6.65 13.57
C LEU A 68 12.22 8.03 13.83
N THR A 69 13.34 8.32 13.18
CA THR A 69 13.93 9.65 13.13
C THR A 69 14.13 10.08 11.68
N LEU A 70 14.23 11.39 11.43
CA LEU A 70 14.53 11.91 10.10
C LEU A 70 15.83 11.31 9.55
N ASP A 71 16.87 11.19 10.37
CA ASP A 71 18.17 10.61 9.97
C ASP A 71 18.09 9.12 9.59
N MET A 72 17.11 8.38 10.11
CA MET A 72 16.86 7.01 9.65
C MET A 72 16.20 7.02 8.27
N LEU A 73 15.24 7.92 8.05
CA LEU A 73 14.53 8.07 6.78
C LEU A 73 15.43 8.59 5.65
N GLU A 74 16.48 9.35 5.97
CA GLU A 74 17.48 9.78 4.98
C GLU A 74 18.20 8.62 4.28
N LYS A 75 18.21 7.44 4.90
CA LYS A 75 18.86 6.25 4.35
C LYS A 75 17.96 5.43 3.43
N VAL A 76 16.70 5.85 3.26
CA VAL A 76 15.70 5.19 2.41
C VAL A 76 15.56 6.02 1.14
N SER A 77 15.58 5.39 -0.04
CA SER A 77 15.72 6.10 -1.32
C SER A 77 14.72 7.25 -1.52
N LEU A 78 13.41 6.96 -1.46
CA LEU A 78 12.38 7.97 -1.69
C LEU A 78 12.35 9.04 -0.57
N PRO A 79 12.18 8.69 0.72
CA PRO A 79 12.19 9.70 1.79
C PRO A 79 13.49 10.51 1.86
N GLY A 80 14.65 9.88 1.65
CA GLY A 80 15.95 10.55 1.66
C GLY A 80 16.10 11.58 0.56
N SER A 81 15.69 11.25 -0.67
CA SER A 81 15.69 12.23 -1.78
C SER A 81 14.78 13.45 -1.50
N ILE A 82 13.64 13.21 -0.85
CA ILE A 82 12.71 14.27 -0.45
C ILE A 82 13.33 15.14 0.64
N LEU A 83 13.91 14.51 1.67
CA LEU A 83 14.55 15.21 2.79
C LEU A 83 15.73 16.06 2.32
N GLU A 84 16.54 15.57 1.38
CA GLU A 84 17.60 16.36 0.75
C GLU A 84 17.02 17.63 0.09
N GLY A 85 15.94 17.47 -0.68
CA GLY A 85 15.25 18.58 -1.32
C GLY A 85 14.64 19.59 -0.34
N VAL A 86 14.05 19.09 0.76
CA VAL A 86 13.46 19.92 1.83
C VAL A 86 14.56 20.69 2.57
N ARG A 87 15.63 20.02 3.01
CA ARG A 87 16.77 20.65 3.71
C ARG A 87 17.49 21.67 2.85
N ARG A 88 17.63 21.41 1.54
CA ARG A 88 18.18 22.39 0.58
C ARG A 88 17.30 23.63 0.44
N ARG A 89 15.97 23.47 0.41
CA ARG A 89 15.04 24.58 0.22
C ARG A 89 14.78 25.36 1.52
N TYR A 90 14.79 24.68 2.65
CA TYR A 90 14.46 25.22 3.96
C TYR A 90 15.52 24.79 5.01
N PRO A 91 16.74 25.36 4.96
CA PRO A 91 17.86 24.90 5.79
C PRO A 91 17.70 25.14 7.30
N ALA A 92 16.77 26.02 7.70
CA ALA A 92 16.48 26.34 9.10
C ALA A 92 15.12 25.78 9.56
N LEU A 93 14.54 24.84 8.81
CA LEU A 93 13.26 24.22 9.16
C LEU A 93 13.45 23.26 10.34
N ASP A 94 12.56 23.32 11.32
CA ASP A 94 12.57 22.38 12.44
C ASP A 94 12.14 20.97 12.01
N ASP A 95 12.47 19.98 12.83
CA ASP A 95 12.23 18.56 12.51
C ASP A 95 10.75 18.23 12.33
N VAL A 96 9.87 18.85 13.11
CA VAL A 96 8.41 18.60 13.03
C VAL A 96 7.88 19.09 11.68
N ARG A 97 8.22 20.33 11.30
CA ARG A 97 7.82 20.86 9.99
C ARG A 97 8.51 20.13 8.83
N THR A 98 9.74 19.64 9.04
CA THR A 98 10.45 18.81 8.06
C THR A 98 9.72 17.49 7.83
N GLY A 99 9.23 16.84 8.89
CA GLY A 99 8.37 15.66 8.80
C GLY A 99 7.09 15.93 7.99
N HIS A 100 6.38 17.02 8.26
CA HIS A 100 5.19 17.38 7.47
C HIS A 100 5.51 17.66 6.00
N GLU A 101 6.62 18.34 5.69
CA GLU A 101 7.03 18.60 4.32
C GLU A 101 7.44 17.33 3.57
N LEU A 102 8.04 16.36 4.28
CA LEU A 102 8.33 15.02 3.77
C LEU A 102 7.04 14.29 3.39
N MET A 103 6.07 14.19 4.31
CA MET A 103 4.77 13.52 4.07
C MET A 103 4.04 14.13 2.88
N ARG A 104 3.93 15.47 2.85
CA ARG A 104 3.26 16.18 1.76
C ARG A 104 3.88 15.88 0.40
N ARG A 105 5.22 15.89 0.30
CA ARG A 105 5.92 15.62 -0.98
C ARG A 105 5.86 14.17 -1.37
N GLN A 106 5.96 13.26 -0.41
CA GLN A 106 5.87 11.84 -0.68
C GLN A 106 4.51 11.47 -1.28
N ILE A 107 3.41 11.95 -0.68
CA ILE A 107 2.06 11.79 -1.24
C ILE A 107 2.02 12.34 -2.67
N THR A 108 2.50 13.57 -2.89
CA THR A 108 2.50 14.19 -4.23
C THR A 108 3.24 13.33 -5.25
N MET A 109 4.47 12.91 -4.96
CA MET A 109 5.28 12.12 -5.89
C MET A 109 4.64 10.75 -6.19
N MET A 110 4.10 10.07 -5.19
CA MET A 110 3.44 8.79 -5.38
C MET A 110 2.14 8.93 -6.20
N VAL A 111 1.33 9.95 -5.94
CA VAL A 111 0.09 10.20 -6.70
C VAL A 111 0.40 10.60 -8.14
N GLU A 112 1.37 11.48 -8.37
CA GLU A 112 1.79 11.87 -9.73
C GLU A 112 2.32 10.68 -10.53
N ASP A 113 3.12 9.81 -9.91
CA ASP A 113 3.61 8.57 -10.53
C ASP A 113 2.46 7.64 -10.95
N VAL A 114 1.47 7.44 -10.07
CA VAL A 114 0.28 6.62 -10.37
C VAL A 114 -0.50 7.21 -11.55
N ILE A 115 -0.70 8.54 -11.59
CA ILE A 115 -1.40 9.19 -12.70
C ILE A 115 -0.66 8.94 -14.03
N VAL A 116 0.67 9.13 -14.04
CA VAL A 116 1.49 8.93 -15.25
C VAL A 116 1.46 7.47 -15.70
N SER A 117 1.72 6.53 -14.78
CA SER A 117 1.75 5.10 -15.05
C SER A 117 0.39 4.56 -15.53
N THR A 118 -0.69 4.97 -14.86
CA THR A 118 -2.06 4.60 -15.24
C THR A 118 -2.43 5.16 -16.61
N THR A 119 -2.06 6.40 -16.91
CA THR A 119 -2.32 7.01 -18.22
C THR A 119 -1.61 6.23 -19.34
N ALA A 120 -0.36 5.82 -19.12
CA ALA A 120 0.38 4.99 -20.06
C ALA A 120 -0.26 3.60 -20.24
N ASN A 121 -0.70 2.96 -19.15
CA ASN A 121 -1.40 1.68 -19.20
C ASN A 121 -2.71 1.76 -19.98
N LEU A 122 -3.52 2.80 -19.74
CA LEU A 122 -4.77 3.03 -20.47
C LEU A 122 -4.52 3.28 -21.97
N ALA A 123 -3.48 4.05 -22.31
CA ALA A 123 -3.12 4.29 -23.71
C ALA A 123 -2.63 3.02 -24.43
N ARG A 124 -1.99 2.10 -23.69
CA ARG A 124 -1.51 0.81 -24.21
C ARG A 124 -2.63 -0.21 -24.37
N ILE A 125 -3.45 -0.39 -23.35
CA ILE A 125 -4.50 -1.44 -23.29
C ILE A 125 -5.76 -1.01 -24.05
N LYS A 126 -6.09 0.29 -24.01
CA LYS A 126 -7.26 0.90 -24.66
C LYS A 126 -8.58 0.18 -24.34
N PRO A 127 -8.92 -0.02 -23.05
CA PRO A 127 -10.23 -0.57 -22.71
C PRO A 127 -11.34 0.37 -23.19
N ASP A 128 -12.37 -0.17 -23.80
CA ASP A 128 -13.52 0.57 -24.31
C ASP A 128 -14.72 0.58 -23.33
N SER A 129 -14.59 -0.16 -22.21
CA SER A 129 -15.66 -0.40 -21.25
C SER A 129 -15.10 -0.79 -19.89
N ALA A 130 -15.91 -0.65 -18.84
CA ALA A 130 -15.55 -1.11 -17.50
C ALA A 130 -15.32 -2.63 -17.46
N ASP A 131 -16.03 -3.40 -18.29
CA ASP A 131 -15.83 -4.86 -18.38
C ASP A 131 -14.51 -5.20 -19.07
N ALA A 132 -14.11 -4.43 -20.09
CA ALA A 132 -12.78 -4.56 -20.68
C ALA A 132 -11.65 -4.29 -19.67
N VAL A 133 -11.85 -3.38 -18.70
CA VAL A 133 -10.91 -3.19 -17.58
C VAL A 133 -10.81 -4.45 -16.72
N ARG A 134 -11.94 -5.04 -16.33
CA ARG A 134 -11.96 -6.26 -15.51
C ARG A 134 -11.34 -7.45 -16.22
N ALA A 135 -11.48 -7.50 -17.55
CA ALA A 135 -10.97 -8.56 -18.42
C ALA A 135 -9.57 -8.29 -19.00
N ALA A 136 -8.91 -7.18 -18.62
CA ALA A 136 -7.65 -6.74 -19.25
C ALA A 136 -6.46 -7.69 -19.04
N GLY A 137 -6.56 -8.65 -18.11
CA GLY A 137 -5.49 -9.58 -17.78
C GLY A 137 -4.38 -8.99 -16.90
N GLU A 138 -4.46 -7.69 -16.59
CA GLU A 138 -3.51 -6.97 -15.74
C GLU A 138 -4.18 -5.79 -15.02
N THR A 139 -3.58 -5.36 -13.91
CA THR A 139 -3.98 -4.15 -13.18
C THR A 139 -3.55 -2.92 -13.98
N MET A 140 -4.45 -1.94 -14.14
CA MET A 140 -4.19 -0.72 -14.89
C MET A 140 -3.66 0.41 -14.01
N VAL A 141 -4.15 0.50 -12.77
CA VAL A 141 -3.74 1.53 -11.81
C VAL A 141 -2.62 0.97 -10.95
N THR A 142 -1.39 1.35 -11.29
CA THR A 142 -0.17 0.83 -10.65
C THR A 142 0.85 1.94 -10.50
N PHE A 143 1.77 1.79 -9.56
CA PHE A 143 3.02 2.55 -9.58
C PHE A 143 3.81 2.23 -10.86
N SER A 144 4.74 3.12 -11.23
CA SER A 144 5.82 2.75 -12.14
C SER A 144 6.72 1.69 -11.51
N ALA A 145 7.54 1.01 -12.33
CA ALA A 145 8.48 0.02 -11.82
C ALA A 145 9.49 0.62 -10.81
N GLU A 146 9.89 1.88 -11.03
CA GLU A 146 10.79 2.60 -10.14
C GLU A 146 10.10 2.94 -8.81
N MET A 147 8.91 3.54 -8.85
CA MET A 147 8.17 3.89 -7.64
C MET A 147 7.77 2.64 -6.84
N ALA A 148 7.40 1.53 -7.50
CA ALA A 148 7.15 0.26 -6.85
C ALA A 148 8.38 -0.30 -6.13
N ALA A 149 9.59 -0.07 -6.66
CA ALA A 149 10.83 -0.46 -6.00
C ALA A 149 11.09 0.38 -4.73
N PHE A 150 10.87 1.69 -4.80
CA PHE A 150 10.97 2.59 -3.64
C PHE A 150 9.94 2.25 -2.57
N GLU A 151 8.71 1.98 -2.98
CA GLU A 151 7.62 1.59 -2.08
C GLU A 151 7.94 0.30 -1.33
N LYS A 152 8.46 -0.71 -2.04
CA LYS A 152 8.90 -1.96 -1.45
C LYS A 152 10.05 -1.78 -0.46
N GLU A 153 11.03 -0.94 -0.79
CA GLU A 153 12.14 -0.61 0.11
C GLU A 153 11.62 0.06 1.39
N LEU A 154 10.73 1.03 1.25
CA LEU A 154 10.12 1.73 2.36
C LEU A 154 9.32 0.79 3.26
N LYS A 155 8.45 -0.06 2.69
CA LYS A 155 7.69 -1.07 3.47
C LYS A 155 8.62 -2.00 4.24
N ALA A 156 9.73 -2.43 3.63
CA ALA A 156 10.72 -3.26 4.32
C ALA A 156 11.41 -2.53 5.48
N PHE A 157 11.72 -1.25 5.29
CA PHE A 157 12.28 -0.38 6.34
C PHE A 157 11.29 -0.19 7.49
N LEU A 158 10.04 0.20 7.22
CA LEU A 158 8.98 0.37 8.22
C LEU A 158 8.73 -0.93 8.98
N TYR A 159 8.71 -2.07 8.28
CA TYR A 159 8.55 -3.36 8.94
C TYR A 159 9.65 -3.66 9.94
N LYS A 160 10.90 -3.34 9.60
CA LYS A 160 12.04 -3.58 10.49
C LYS A 160 12.06 -2.63 11.68
N HIS A 161 11.74 -1.36 11.47
CA HIS A 161 11.99 -0.29 12.45
C HIS A 161 10.75 0.14 13.24
N LEU A 162 9.56 0.00 12.66
CA LEU A 162 8.29 0.39 13.28
C LEU A 162 7.54 -0.84 13.82
N TYR A 163 7.10 -1.76 12.95
CA TYR A 163 6.22 -2.86 13.37
C TYR A 163 6.89 -3.92 14.25
N ARG A 164 8.22 -4.05 14.16
CA ARG A 164 9.01 -4.93 15.05
C ARG A 164 9.65 -4.20 16.22
N HIS A 165 9.27 -2.95 16.47
CA HIS A 165 9.70 -2.23 17.66
C HIS A 165 9.26 -2.99 18.92
N SER A 166 10.10 -3.01 19.95
CA SER A 166 9.88 -3.83 21.16
C SER A 166 8.57 -3.48 21.86
N GLU A 167 8.22 -2.20 21.91
CA GLU A 167 6.96 -1.73 22.50
C GLU A 167 5.73 -2.21 21.70
N VAL A 168 5.81 -2.17 20.36
CA VAL A 168 4.73 -2.66 19.48
C VAL A 168 4.57 -4.16 19.65
N MET A 169 5.67 -4.91 19.68
CA MET A 169 5.65 -6.36 19.86
C MET A 169 5.11 -6.77 21.22
N ARG A 170 5.39 -6.00 22.28
CA ARG A 170 4.83 -6.26 23.63
C ARG A 170 3.31 -6.16 23.61
N VAL A 171 2.77 -5.05 23.09
CA VAL A 171 1.31 -4.84 23.00
C VAL A 171 0.66 -5.88 22.08
N ARG A 172 1.32 -6.25 20.98
CA ARG A 172 0.84 -7.30 20.08
C ARG A 172 0.70 -8.66 20.79
N ASN A 173 1.69 -9.06 21.57
CA ASN A 173 1.65 -10.32 22.31
C ASN A 173 0.54 -10.32 23.37
N GLU A 174 0.32 -9.20 24.05
CA GLU A 174 -0.78 -9.04 25.00
C GLU A 174 -2.15 -9.15 24.30
N ALA A 175 -2.32 -8.49 23.15
CA ALA A 175 -3.55 -8.58 22.36
C ALA A 175 -3.80 -10.01 21.83
N GLU A 176 -2.76 -10.71 21.40
CA GLU A 176 -2.86 -12.10 20.96
C GLU A 176 -3.35 -13.01 22.09
N GLN A 177 -2.83 -12.83 23.31
CA GLN A 177 -3.30 -13.58 24.48
C GLN A 177 -4.79 -13.33 24.74
N ILE A 178 -5.23 -12.07 24.73
CA ILE A 178 -6.64 -11.71 24.95
C ILE A 178 -7.54 -12.38 23.91
N VAL A 179 -7.13 -12.39 22.64
CA VAL A 179 -7.90 -13.05 21.58
C VAL A 179 -7.95 -14.57 21.83
N ASN A 180 -6.83 -15.22 22.16
CA ASN A 180 -6.84 -16.65 22.47
C ASN A 180 -7.77 -16.97 23.66
N ASP A 181 -7.69 -16.20 24.74
CA ASP A 181 -8.51 -16.38 25.94
C ASP A 181 -10.02 -16.24 25.64
N LEU A 182 -10.41 -15.43 24.64
CA LEU A 182 -11.81 -15.27 24.24
C LEU A 182 -12.36 -16.47 23.45
N PHE A 183 -11.50 -17.28 22.83
CA PHE A 183 -11.87 -18.43 22.01
C PHE A 183 -11.49 -19.78 22.63
N GLU A 184 -10.76 -19.78 23.76
CA GLU A 184 -10.64 -20.95 24.64
C GLU A 184 -11.96 -21.13 25.42
N VAL A 185 -12.85 -21.96 24.87
CA VAL A 185 -14.07 -22.49 25.52
C VAL A 185 -13.81 -23.89 26.06
#